data_AF-C4J0T7-F1
#
_entry.id   AF-C4J0T7-F1
#
_cell.length_a   1.000
_cell.length_b   1.000
_cell.length_c   1.000
_cell.angle_alpha   90.00
_cell.angle_beta   90.00
_cell.angle_gamma   90.00
#
_symmetry.space_group_name_H-M   'P 1'
#
loop_
_entity.id
_entity.type
_entity.pdbx_description
1 polymer ?
#
loop_
_entity_poly.entity_id
_entity_poly.type
_entity_poly.pdbx_seq_one_letter_code
_entity_poly.pdbx_strand_id
1 'polypeptide(L)'
;MSEAHARMHLRSYVSQEDVDMAIRVLLDSFISTQKFGVQKALQKNFRKYMTFKKDYNELLLLLLRTLVKDAVHFEEIMAGSASRLTHVEVKLEDLRNKVSLHECFHTKDNRAE
;
A
#
# COMPACT_ATOMS: atom_id res chain seq x y z
N MET A 1 -5.12 -0.35 21.38
CA MET A 1 -4.65 -0.39 19.97
C MET A 1 -5.63 -1.17 19.11
N SER A 2 -5.89 -2.46 19.39
CA SER A 2 -6.85 -3.28 18.64
C SER A 2 -8.29 -2.80 18.82
N GLU A 3 -8.71 -2.54 20.06
CA GLU A 3 -10.05 -2.00 20.32
C GLU A 3 -10.26 -0.60 19.70
N ALA A 4 -9.21 0.24 19.71
CA ALA A 4 -9.27 1.54 19.04
C ALA A 4 -9.48 1.37 17.52
N HIS A 5 -8.82 0.40 16.90
CA HIS A 5 -9.02 0.07 15.49
C HIS A 5 -10.43 -0.45 15.19
N ALA A 6 -10.99 -1.29 16.05
CA ALA A 6 -12.38 -1.74 15.94
C ALA A 6 -13.38 -0.57 16.08
N ARG A 7 -13.19 0.29 17.10
CA ARG A 7 -14.04 1.48 17.34
C ARG A 7 -13.96 2.52 16.21
N MET A 8 -12.78 2.70 15.59
CA MET A 8 -12.64 3.55 14.40
C MET A 8 -13.46 3.03 13.21
N HIS A 9 -13.68 1.71 13.12
CA HIS A 9 -14.57 1.09 12.15
C HIS A 9 -16.01 0.91 12.67
N LEU A 10 -16.36 1.57 13.78
CA LEU A 10 -17.68 1.50 14.43
C LEU A 10 -18.10 0.07 14.82
N ARG A 11 -17.14 -0.85 15.01
CA ARG A 11 -17.38 -2.23 15.44
C ARG A 11 -17.28 -2.34 16.96
N SER A 12 -18.20 -3.10 17.56
CA SER A 12 -18.24 -3.38 19.00
C SER A 12 -17.38 -4.57 19.43
N TYR A 13 -16.98 -5.42 18.47
CA TYR A 13 -16.12 -6.58 18.70
C TYR A 13 -14.77 -6.40 17.99
N VAL A 14 -13.73 -6.97 18.58
CA VAL A 14 -12.37 -6.97 18.03
C VAL A 14 -12.23 -8.17 17.11
N SER A 15 -11.84 -7.94 15.85
CA SER A 15 -11.51 -9.01 14.90
C SER A 15 -10.01 -9.31 14.90
N GLN A 16 -9.63 -10.43 14.28
CA GLN A 16 -8.22 -10.80 14.13
C GLN A 16 -7.42 -9.72 13.39
N GLU A 17 -8.02 -9.04 12.40
CA GLU A 17 -7.38 -7.93 11.69
C GLU A 17 -7.03 -6.76 12.61
N ASP A 18 -7.88 -6.46 13.58
CA ASP A 18 -7.66 -5.37 14.52
C ASP A 18 -6.49 -5.70 15.46
N VAL A 19 -6.32 -6.98 15.81
CA VAL A 19 -5.18 -7.50 16.57
C VAL A 19 -3.89 -7.43 15.75
N ASP A 20 -3.92 -7.89 14.50
CA ASP A 20 -2.75 -7.85 13.62
C ASP A 20 -2.29 -6.40 13.36
N MET A 21 -3.23 -5.47 13.21
CA MET A 21 -2.92 -4.04 13.12
C MET A 21 -2.22 -3.56 14.40
N ALA A 22 -2.74 -3.91 15.57
CA ALA A 22 -2.14 -3.51 16.84
C ALA A 22 -0.72 -4.06 17.02
N ILE A 23 -0.48 -5.31 16.63
CA ILE A 23 0.85 -5.93 16.64
C ILE A 23 1.80 -5.16 15.71
N ARG A 24 1.34 -4.80 14.51
CA ARG A 24 2.14 -4.00 13.56
C ARG A 24 2.57 -2.66 14.15
N VAL A 25 1.63 -1.90 14.72
CA VAL A 25 1.94 -0.57 15.31
C VAL A 25 2.90 -0.70 16.49
N LEU A 26 2.73 -1.71 17.33
CA LEU A 26 3.65 -2.00 18.43
C LEU A 26 5.05 -2.32 17.90
N LEU A 27 5.16 -3.21 16.92
CA LEU A 27 6.44 -3.59 16.33
C LEU A 27 7.13 -2.42 15.63
N ASP A 28 6.42 -1.60 14.85
CA ASP A 28 7.01 -0.42 14.20
C ASP A 28 7.58 0.55 15.24
N SER A 29 6.82 0.84 16.31
CA SER A 29 7.29 1.72 17.39
C SER A 29 8.50 1.14 18.11
N PHE A 30 8.47 -0.15 18.47
CA PHE A 30 9.55 -0.81 19.18
C PHE A 30 10.82 -0.90 18.34
N ILE A 31 10.71 -1.38 17.09
CA ILE A 31 11.83 -1.53 16.17
C ILE A 31 12.48 -0.17 15.89
N SER A 32 11.71 0.90 15.69
CA SER A 32 12.27 2.23 15.41
C SER A 32 13.25 2.75 16.48
N THR A 33 13.10 2.27 17.73
CA THR A 33 13.97 2.67 18.86
C THR A 33 15.20 1.79 19.04
N GLN A 34 15.32 0.67 18.31
CA GLN A 34 16.43 -0.26 18.46
C GLN A 34 17.66 0.13 17.62
N LYS A 35 18.83 -0.39 17.97
CA LYS A 35 20.05 -0.24 17.15
C LYS A 35 19.90 -0.96 15.80
N PHE A 36 20.50 -0.41 14.75
CA PHE A 36 20.36 -0.89 13.36
C PHE A 36 20.52 -2.41 13.17
N GLY A 37 21.51 -3.03 13.84
CA GLY A 37 21.71 -4.48 13.77
C GLY A 37 20.53 -5.28 14.33
N VAL A 38 19.98 -4.83 15.46
CA VAL A 38 18.80 -5.43 16.10
C VAL A 38 17.53 -5.12 15.31
N GLN A 39 17.42 -3.91 14.74
CA GLN A 39 16.32 -3.54 13.85
C GLN A 39 16.17 -4.51 12.68
N LYS A 40 17.26 -4.76 11.95
CA LYS A 40 17.24 -5.69 10.82
C LYS A 40 16.86 -7.11 11.22
N ALA A 41 17.36 -7.58 12.36
CA ALA A 41 17.01 -8.91 12.88
C ALA A 41 15.51 -9.00 13.24
N LEU A 42 14.97 -8.00 13.95
CA LEU A 42 13.56 -7.95 14.33
C LEU A 42 12.64 -7.82 13.12
N GLN A 43 12.99 -6.96 12.14
CA GLN A 43 12.22 -6.82 10.90
C GLN A 43 12.14 -8.13 10.13
N LYS A 44 13.24 -8.89 10.07
CA LYS A 44 13.26 -10.21 9.42
C LYS A 44 12.37 -11.21 10.16
N ASN A 45 12.48 -11.29 11.48
CA ASN A 45 11.74 -12.26 12.29
C ASN A 45 10.23 -11.97 12.35
N PHE A 46 9.85 -10.69 12.36
CA PHE A 46 8.45 -10.26 12.46
C PHE A 46 7.85 -9.81 11.13
N ARG A 47 8.48 -10.15 9.99
CA ARG A 47 8.07 -9.72 8.64
C ARG A 47 6.58 -9.93 8.39
N LYS A 48 6.03 -11.08 8.78
CA LYS A 48 4.60 -11.44 8.64
C LYS A 48 3.65 -10.38 9.23
N TYR A 49 4.01 -9.79 10.35
CA TYR A 49 3.19 -8.77 11.03
C TYR A 49 3.48 -7.35 10.56
N MET A 50 4.65 -7.12 9.93
CA MET A 50 5.03 -5.81 9.40
C MET A 50 4.48 -5.54 8.00
N THR A 51 4.34 -6.56 7.15
CA THR A 51 3.82 -6.43 5.79
C THR A 51 2.28 -6.38 5.74
N PHE A 52 1.60 -6.70 6.83
CA PHE A 52 0.14 -6.68 6.90
C PHE A 52 -0.44 -5.32 6.47
N LYS A 53 -1.23 -5.32 5.38
CA LYS A 53 -1.85 -4.16 4.70
C LYS A 53 -0.91 -3.05 4.19
N LYS A 54 0.42 -3.18 4.32
CA LYS A 54 1.37 -2.15 3.85
C LYS A 54 1.54 -2.21 2.33
N ASP A 55 1.61 -3.43 1.80
CA ASP A 55 1.86 -3.68 0.38
C ASP A 55 0.73 -3.19 -0.54
N TYR A 56 -0.54 -3.24 -0.09
CA TYR A 56 -1.69 -2.81 -0.90
C TYR A 56 -1.67 -1.31 -1.19
N ASN A 57 -1.40 -0.47 -0.18
CA ASN A 57 -1.38 0.98 -0.36
C ASN A 57 -0.17 1.43 -1.18
N GLU A 58 0.97 0.77 -0.97
CA GLU A 58 2.21 1.06 -1.70
C GLU A 58 2.10 0.63 -3.18
N LEU A 59 1.52 -0.54 -3.43
CA LEU A 59 1.18 -1.02 -4.78
C LEU A 59 0.17 -0.09 -5.46
N LEU A 60 -0.90 0.30 -4.77
CA LEU A 60 -1.91 1.22 -5.31
C LEU A 60 -1.29 2.57 -5.69
N LEU A 61 -0.43 3.12 -4.83
CA LEU A 61 0.28 4.36 -5.10
C LEU A 61 1.25 4.21 -6.27
N LEU A 62 1.93 3.08 -6.40
CA LEU A 62 2.80 2.78 -7.54
C LEU A 62 2.01 2.75 -8.85
N LEU A 63 0.88 2.04 -8.87
CA LEU A 63 0.01 1.94 -10.05
C LEU A 63 -0.55 3.30 -10.47
N LEU A 64 -0.99 4.09 -9.49
CA LEU A 64 -1.49 5.46 -9.72
C LEU A 64 -0.38 6.35 -10.28
N ARG A 65 0.84 6.28 -9.73
CA ARG A 65 1.99 7.04 -10.25
C ARG A 65 2.30 6.69 -11.71
N THR A 66 2.21 5.41 -12.08
CA THR A 66 2.40 4.99 -13.47
C THR A 66 1.31 5.60 -14.37
N LEU A 67 0.03 5.51 -13.99
CA LEU A 67 -1.07 6.09 -14.77
C LEU A 67 -0.96 7.60 -14.92
N VAL A 68 -0.59 8.31 -13.86
CA VAL A 68 -0.40 9.78 -13.92
C VAL A 68 0.76 10.13 -14.85
N LYS A 69 1.87 9.39 -14.82
CA LYS A 69 3.00 9.60 -15.76
C LYS A 69 2.57 9.39 -17.21
N ASP A 70 1.83 8.31 -17.48
CA ASP A 70 1.34 8.00 -18.83
C ASP A 70 0.42 9.13 -19.34
N ALA A 71 -0.48 9.64 -18.49
CA ALA A 71 -1.39 10.74 -18.82
C ALA A 71 -0.66 12.08 -19.05
N VAL A 72 0.30 12.43 -18.18
CA VAL A 72 1.13 13.63 -18.36
C VAL A 72 1.90 13.55 -19.68
N HIS A 73 2.50 12.39 -19.97
CA HIS A 73 3.29 12.22 -21.20
C HIS A 73 2.42 12.34 -22.46
N PHE A 74 1.18 11.85 -22.43
CA PHE A 74 0.23 12.00 -23.53
C PHE A 74 -0.16 13.46 -23.77
N GLU A 75 -0.46 14.20 -22.70
CA GLU A 75 -0.81 15.62 -22.77
C GLU A 75 0.36 16.49 -23.27
N GLU A 76 1.60 16.19 -22.85
CA GLU A 76 2.80 16.88 -23.34
C GLU A 76 3.01 16.70 -24.85
N ILE A 77 2.69 15.52 -25.38
CA ILE A 77 2.76 15.23 -26.83
C ILE A 77 1.65 15.98 -27.58
N MET A 78 0.44 16.06 -27.02
CA MET A 78 -0.71 16.65 -27.69
C MET A 78 -0.75 18.18 -27.63
N ALA A 79 -0.48 18.77 -26.46
CA ALA A 79 -0.58 20.22 -26.24
C ALA A 79 0.73 20.97 -26.53
N GLY A 80 1.85 20.25 -26.69
CA GLY A 80 3.19 20.83 -26.79
C GLY A 80 3.68 21.40 -25.45
N SER A 81 5.00 21.53 -25.29
CA SER A 81 5.71 21.87 -24.04
C SER A 81 5.38 23.24 -23.42
N ALA A 82 4.40 23.98 -23.96
CA ALA A 82 4.03 25.33 -23.55
C ALA A 82 2.83 25.38 -22.58
N SER A 83 2.10 24.28 -22.38
CA SER A 83 0.97 24.24 -21.45
C SER A 83 1.43 23.85 -20.04
N ARG A 84 1.32 24.78 -19.07
CA ARG A 84 1.50 24.44 -17.65
C ARG A 84 0.31 23.59 -17.20
N LEU A 85 0.46 22.27 -17.20
CA LEU A 85 -0.55 21.34 -16.71
C LEU A 85 -0.82 21.61 -15.21
N THR A 86 -2.02 22.11 -14.89
CA THR A 86 -2.48 22.34 -13.51
C THR A 86 -3.29 21.16 -12.96
N HIS A 87 -3.78 20.28 -13.83
CA HIS A 87 -4.59 19.11 -13.50
C HIS A 87 -4.39 18.03 -14.56
N VAL A 88 -4.57 16.77 -14.14
CA VAL A 88 -4.50 15.57 -14.99
C VAL A 88 -5.68 14.69 -14.62
N GLU A 89 -6.50 14.33 -15.60
CA GLU A 89 -7.63 13.43 -15.38
C GLU A 89 -7.20 11.99 -15.60
N VAL A 90 -7.36 11.15 -14.58
CA VAL A 90 -7.14 9.70 -14.66
C VAL A 90 -8.47 9.01 -14.40
N LYS A 91 -8.93 8.20 -15.35
CA LYS A 91 -10.19 7.46 -15.19
C LYS A 91 -10.03 6.39 -14.12
N LEU A 92 -11.03 6.30 -13.25
CA LEU A 92 -11.03 5.31 -12.16
C LEU A 92 -11.09 3.87 -12.68
N GLU A 93 -11.68 3.67 -13.86
CA GLU A 93 -11.72 2.39 -14.56
C GLU A 93 -10.32 1.89 -14.95
N ASP A 94 -9.40 2.78 -15.36
CA ASP A 94 -8.04 2.41 -15.74
C ASP A 94 -7.24 1.93 -14.53
N LEU A 95 -7.41 2.60 -13.38
CA LEU A 95 -6.83 2.17 -12.11
C LEU A 95 -7.39 0.80 -11.69
N ARG A 96 -8.70 0.61 -11.80
CA ARG A 96 -9.36 -0.67 -11.46
C ARG A 96 -8.89 -1.81 -12.35
N ASN A 97 -8.72 -1.57 -13.65
CA ASN A 97 -8.21 -2.57 -14.59
C ASN A 97 -6.75 -2.93 -14.29
N LYS A 98 -5.88 -1.95 -14.00
CA LYS A 98 -4.47 -2.18 -13.64
C LYS A 98 -4.33 -2.96 -12.32
N VAL A 99 -5.18 -2.65 -11.32
CA VAL A 99 -5.22 -3.37 -10.04
C VAL A 99 -5.71 -4.81 -10.23
N SER A 100 -6.81 -5.02 -10.95
CA SER A 100 -7.36 -6.35 -11.20
C SER A 100 -6.39 -7.27 -11.94
N LEU A 101 -5.56 -6.72 -12.84
CA LEU A 101 -4.50 -7.47 -13.50
C LEU A 101 -3.40 -7.87 -12.50
N HIS A 102 -2.93 -6.93 -11.67
CA HIS A 102 -1.87 -7.20 -10.70
C HIS A 102 -2.29 -8.15 -9.57
N GLU A 103 -3.53 -8.08 -9.07
CA GLU A 103 -4.09 -9.06 -8.12
C GLU A 103 -4.16 -10.47 -8.72
N CYS A 104 -4.39 -10.59 -10.03
CA CYS A 104 -4.39 -11.87 -10.74
C CYS A 104 -2.99 -12.52 -10.79
N PHE A 105 -1.91 -11.72 -10.76
CA PHE A 105 -0.54 -12.24 -10.68
C PHE A 105 -0.16 -12.63 -9.25
N HIS A 106 -0.56 -11.84 -8.24
CA HIS A 106 -0.23 -12.13 -6.84
C HIS A 106 -0.94 -13.39 -6.30
N THR A 107 -2.15 -13.68 -6.79
CA THR A 107 -2.90 -14.90 -6.43
C THR A 107 -2.33 -16.18 -7.04
N LYS A 108 -1.47 -16.09 -8.07
CA LYS A 108 -0.78 -17.26 -8.65
C LYS A 108 0.56 -17.57 -8.00
N ASP A 109 1.27 -16.58 -7.48
CA ASP A 109 2.53 -16.79 -6.75
C ASP A 109 2.33 -17.45 -5.38
N ASN A 110 1.14 -17.32 -4.78
CA ASN A 110 0.87 -17.86 -3.45
C ASN A 110 0.33 -19.31 -3.44
N ARG A 111 0.43 -20.04 -4.56
CA ARG A 111 0.06 -21.46 -4.70
C ARG A 111 1.27 -22.40 -4.88
N ALA A 112 2.49 -21.88 -4.73
CA ALA A 112 3.72 -22.65 -4.90
C ALA A 112 4.62 -22.61 -3.65
N GLU A 113 4.04 -22.73 -2.45
CA GLU A 113 4.73 -23.20 -1.23
C GLU A 113 3.76 -24.02 -0.36
#